data_AF-O75503-F1
#
_entry.id   AF-O75503-F1
#
_cell.length_a   1.000
_cell.length_b   1.000
_cell.length_c   1.000
_cell.angle_alpha   90.00
_cell.angle_beta   90.00
_cell.angle_gamma   90.00
#
_symmetry.space_group_name_H-M   'P 1'
#
loop_
_entity.id
_entity.type
_entity.pdbx_description
1 polymer ?
#
loop_
_entity_poly.entity_id
_entity_poly.type
_entity_poly.pdbx_seq_one_letter_code
_entity_poly.pdbx_strand_id
1 'polypeptide(L)'
;MAQEVDTAQGAEMRRGAGAARGRASWCWALALLWLAVVPGWSRVSGIPSRRHWPVPYKRFDFRPKPDPYCQAKYTFCPTGSPIPVMEGDDDIEVFRLQAPVWEFKYGDLLGHLKIMHDAIGFRSTLTGKNYTMEWYELFQLGNCTFPHLRPEMDAPFWCNQGAACFFEGIDDVHWKENGTLVQVATISGNMFNQMAKWVKQDNETGIYYETWNVKASPEKGAETWFDSYDCSKFVLRTFNKLAEFGAEFKNIETNYTRIFLYSGEPTYLGNETSVFGPTGNKTLGLAIKRFYYPFKPHLPTKEFLLSLLQIFDAVIVHKQFYLFYNFEYWFLPMKFPFIKITYEEIPLPIRNKTLSGL
;
A
#
# COMPACT_ATOMS: atom_id res chain seq x y z
N MET A 1 35.64 -83.42 33.71
CA MET A 1 34.97 -84.64 33.25
C MET A 1 33.90 -84.23 32.25
N ALA A 2 33.85 -84.91 31.09
CA ALA A 2 32.95 -84.74 29.93
C ALA A 2 33.06 -83.35 29.26
N GLN A 3 33.58 -83.14 28.04
CA GLN A 3 33.49 -83.88 26.78
C GLN A 3 32.06 -84.24 26.37
N GLU A 4 31.48 -83.44 25.49
CA GLU A 4 30.75 -83.96 24.34
C GLU A 4 30.83 -82.98 23.17
N VAL A 5 31.14 -83.56 22.01
CA VAL A 5 31.34 -82.97 20.69
C VAL A 5 30.21 -83.50 19.84
N ASP A 6 29.50 -82.61 19.15
CA ASP A 6 28.69 -82.92 17.96
C ASP A 6 28.18 -81.57 17.42
N THR A 7 28.05 -81.29 16.13
CA THR A 7 28.11 -82.12 14.94
C THR A 7 28.51 -81.23 13.76
N ALA A 8 29.17 -81.85 12.80
CA ALA A 8 29.66 -81.27 11.56
C ALA A 8 28.57 -81.13 10.48
N GLN A 9 28.85 -80.20 9.56
CA GLN A 9 28.60 -80.28 8.12
C GLN A 9 27.15 -80.38 7.59
N GLY A 10 26.70 -79.28 6.97
CA GLY A 10 25.67 -79.27 5.94
C GLY A 10 26.03 -78.21 4.89
N ALA A 11 26.55 -78.66 3.75
CA ALA A 11 26.84 -77.86 2.59
C ALA A 11 25.55 -77.62 1.78
N GLU A 12 25.30 -76.40 1.33
CA GLU A 12 24.60 -76.22 0.07
C GLU A 12 24.99 -74.91 -0.64
N MET A 13 25.38 -75.11 -1.89
CA MET A 13 25.83 -74.16 -2.88
C MET A 13 24.62 -73.61 -3.61
N ARG A 14 24.45 -72.28 -3.74
CA ARG A 14 23.73 -71.69 -4.87
C ARG A 14 24.08 -70.23 -5.11
N ARG A 15 24.68 -70.01 -6.28
CA ARG A 15 24.86 -68.73 -6.97
C ARG A 15 23.48 -68.14 -7.31
N GLY A 16 23.31 -66.84 -7.05
CA GLY A 16 22.20 -66.04 -7.55
C GLY A 16 22.66 -64.60 -7.73
N ALA A 17 23.08 -64.27 -8.94
CA ALA A 17 23.32 -62.90 -9.38
C ALA A 17 21.97 -62.20 -9.51
N GLY A 18 21.78 -61.11 -8.78
CA GLY A 18 20.55 -60.32 -8.80
C GLY A 18 20.84 -58.90 -8.35
N ALA A 19 21.35 -58.08 -9.28
CA ALA A 19 21.49 -56.65 -9.12
C ALA A 19 20.11 -55.97 -9.12
N ALA A 20 19.49 -55.83 -7.95
CA ALA A 20 18.26 -55.04 -7.78
C ALA A 20 18.60 -53.61 -7.35
N ARG A 21 18.89 -52.80 -8.35
CA ARG A 21 19.04 -51.34 -8.29
C ARG A 21 17.64 -50.75 -8.13
N GLY A 22 17.18 -50.51 -6.89
CA GLY A 22 15.82 -50.05 -6.64
C GLY A 22 15.52 -49.64 -5.20
N ARG A 23 16.32 -48.73 -4.61
CA ARG A 23 16.02 -48.14 -3.29
C ARG A 23 15.83 -46.62 -3.28
N ALA A 24 15.92 -45.94 -4.42
CA ALA A 24 15.74 -44.48 -4.48
C ALA A 24 14.27 -44.03 -4.70
N SER A 25 13.36 -44.94 -5.05
CA SER A 25 11.95 -44.59 -5.31
C SER A 25 11.08 -44.53 -4.05
N TRP A 26 11.55 -45.01 -2.90
CA TRP A 26 10.69 -45.13 -1.72
C TRP A 26 10.65 -43.89 -0.83
N CYS A 27 11.66 -43.01 -0.92
CA CYS A 27 11.67 -41.75 -0.15
C CYS A 27 10.69 -40.70 -0.69
N TRP A 28 10.30 -40.77 -1.98
CA TRP A 28 9.38 -39.80 -2.57
C TRP A 28 7.90 -40.11 -2.27
N ALA A 29 7.55 -41.38 -2.06
CA ALA A 29 6.18 -41.77 -1.73
C ALA A 29 5.75 -41.32 -0.32
N LEU A 30 6.69 -41.32 0.65
CA LEU A 30 6.40 -40.88 2.02
C LEU A 30 6.26 -39.35 2.13
N ALA A 31 6.98 -38.58 1.31
CA ALA A 31 6.84 -37.12 1.28
C ALA A 31 5.48 -36.67 0.71
N LEU A 32 4.91 -37.43 -0.23
CA LEU A 32 3.59 -37.13 -0.81
C LEU A 32 2.42 -37.53 0.10
N LEU A 33 2.59 -38.53 0.97
CA LEU A 33 1.55 -38.97 1.90
C LEU A 33 1.38 -38.04 3.12
N TRP A 34 2.40 -37.26 3.49
CA TRP A 34 2.30 -36.27 4.57
C TRP A 34 1.54 -34.99 4.18
N LEU A 35 1.25 -34.78 2.89
CA LEU A 35 0.42 -33.66 2.43
C LEU A 35 -1.08 -33.99 2.34
N ALA A 36 -1.50 -35.23 2.63
CA ALA A 36 -2.89 -35.66 2.43
C ALA A 36 -3.73 -35.77 3.72
N VAL A 37 -3.19 -35.46 4.92
CA VAL A 37 -3.94 -35.60 6.18
C VAL A 37 -3.72 -34.40 7.09
N VAL A 38 -4.35 -33.28 6.76
CA VAL A 38 -4.75 -32.29 7.79
C VAL A 38 -6.28 -32.25 7.77
N PRO A 39 -6.94 -32.81 8.80
CA PRO A 39 -8.40 -32.91 8.84
C PRO A 39 -9.05 -31.57 9.16
N GLY A 40 -10.12 -31.27 8.42
CA GLY A 40 -11.24 -30.50 8.92
C GLY A 40 -10.98 -29.01 9.18
N TRP A 41 -11.01 -28.20 8.12
CA TRP A 41 -11.60 -26.87 8.29
C TRP A 41 -13.05 -27.05 8.72
N SER A 42 -13.27 -26.88 10.02
CA SER A 42 -14.58 -26.56 10.58
C SER A 42 -15.15 -25.41 9.75
N ARG A 43 -16.11 -25.73 8.88
CA ARG A 43 -17.01 -24.75 8.27
C ARG A 43 -17.76 -24.09 9.42
N VAL A 44 -17.19 -23.03 9.96
CA VAL A 44 -17.97 -22.02 10.65
C VAL A 44 -18.88 -21.44 9.57
N SER A 45 -20.10 -21.95 9.52
CA SER A 45 -21.21 -21.42 8.74
C SER A 45 -21.63 -20.06 9.30
N GLY A 46 -20.70 -19.10 9.32
CA GLY A 46 -21.06 -17.69 9.33
C GLY A 46 -21.38 -17.36 7.89
N ILE A 47 -22.66 -17.17 7.59
CA ILE A 47 -23.09 -16.48 6.37
C ILE A 47 -22.23 -15.21 6.31
N PRO A 48 -21.33 -15.03 5.32
CA PRO A 48 -20.61 -13.77 5.21
C PRO A 48 -21.70 -12.74 4.97
N SER A 49 -21.94 -11.88 5.96
CA SER A 49 -22.60 -10.61 5.69
C SER A 49 -21.87 -10.05 4.47
N ARG A 50 -22.58 -9.90 3.35
CA ARG A 50 -22.01 -9.49 2.07
C ARG A 50 -21.22 -8.21 2.34
N ARG A 51 -19.89 -8.33 2.46
CA ARG A 51 -19.04 -7.18 2.75
C ARG A 51 -19.17 -6.27 1.54
N HIS A 52 -19.38 -4.99 1.81
CA HIS A 52 -19.46 -4.00 0.76
C HIS A 52 -18.03 -3.66 0.36
N TRP A 53 -17.72 -3.85 -0.91
CA TRP A 53 -16.44 -3.50 -1.52
C TRP A 53 -16.56 -2.11 -2.17
N PRO A 54 -15.49 -1.30 -2.18
CA PRO A 54 -14.23 -1.49 -1.46
C PRO A 54 -14.39 -1.37 0.07
N VAL A 55 -13.43 -1.90 0.83
CA VAL A 55 -13.38 -1.66 2.28
C VAL A 55 -13.19 -0.16 2.52
N PRO A 56 -14.13 0.53 3.19
CA PRO A 56 -14.02 1.96 3.41
C PRO A 56 -12.76 2.29 4.23
N TYR A 57 -12.04 3.33 3.84
CA TYR A 57 -10.94 3.85 4.64
C TYR A 57 -11.45 4.29 6.02
N LYS A 58 -10.81 3.81 7.09
CA LYS A 58 -11.22 4.09 8.47
C LYS A 58 -10.83 5.52 8.87
N ARG A 59 -11.80 6.28 9.39
CA ARG A 59 -11.54 7.59 10.01
C ARG A 59 -11.21 7.43 11.50
N PHE A 60 -10.36 8.31 12.01
CA PHE A 60 -9.85 8.29 13.37
C PHE A 60 -10.22 9.58 14.10
N ASP A 61 -10.33 9.50 15.43
CA ASP A 61 -10.69 10.66 16.26
C ASP A 61 -9.48 11.57 16.54
N PHE A 62 -8.26 11.03 16.45
CA PHE A 62 -7.03 11.79 16.67
C PHE A 62 -5.83 11.11 15.99
N ARG A 63 -4.80 11.92 15.69
CA ARG A 63 -3.48 11.45 15.23
C ARG A 63 -2.60 11.08 16.43
N PRO A 64 -2.07 9.85 16.52
CA PRO A 64 -1.15 9.48 17.59
C PRO A 64 0.20 10.18 17.41
N LYS A 65 0.87 10.47 18.53
CA LYS A 65 2.24 11.01 18.50
C LYS A 65 3.17 10.04 17.74
N PRO A 66 4.01 10.52 16.82
CA PRO A 66 5.03 9.69 16.18
C PRO A 66 5.86 8.91 17.20
N ASP A 67 6.01 7.60 16.98
CA ASP A 67 6.96 6.77 17.72
C ASP A 67 8.38 7.24 17.40
N PRO A 68 9.29 7.37 18.39
CA PRO A 68 10.69 7.77 18.15
C PRO A 68 11.44 6.91 17.11
N TYR A 69 10.99 5.68 16.87
CA TYR A 69 11.50 4.80 15.81
C TYR A 69 11.14 5.31 14.41
N CYS A 70 9.94 5.87 14.24
CA CYS A 70 9.49 6.40 12.96
C CYS A 70 10.15 7.75 12.69
N GLN A 71 11.27 7.72 11.95
CA GLN A 71 12.04 8.90 11.59
C GLN A 71 12.10 9.07 10.08
N ALA A 72 11.87 10.29 9.61
CA ALA A 72 12.17 10.66 8.25
C ALA A 72 13.60 11.21 8.16
N LYS A 73 14.32 10.87 7.08
CA LYS A 73 15.62 11.49 6.79
C LYS A 73 15.50 12.97 6.42
N TYR A 74 14.34 13.36 5.89
CA TYR A 74 14.00 14.74 5.56
C TYR A 74 12.77 15.14 6.37
N THR A 75 12.81 16.32 6.98
CA THR A 75 11.71 16.83 7.79
C THR A 75 10.43 16.92 6.95
N PHE A 76 9.33 16.39 7.47
CA PHE A 76 8.01 16.62 6.89
C PHE A 76 7.64 18.10 7.00
N CYS A 77 7.25 18.71 5.88
CA CYS A 77 6.65 20.05 5.84
C CYS A 77 7.42 21.13 6.67
N PRO A 78 8.75 21.30 6.47
CA PRO A 78 9.56 22.16 7.33
C PRO A 78 9.19 23.65 7.24
N THR A 79 8.60 24.07 6.12
CA THR A 79 8.09 25.42 5.85
C THR A 79 6.57 25.51 6.01
N GLY A 80 5.93 24.46 6.54
CA GLY A 80 4.49 24.39 6.71
C GLY A 80 3.91 25.48 7.60
N SER A 81 2.76 26.02 7.20
CA SER A 81 2.00 27.00 7.95
C SER A 81 0.51 26.62 8.02
N PRO A 82 -0.25 27.17 8.98
CA PRO A 82 -1.70 27.05 8.97
C PRO A 82 -2.28 27.61 7.65
N ILE A 83 -3.34 26.98 7.14
CA ILE A 83 -4.05 27.48 5.96
C ILE A 83 -4.63 28.88 6.29
N PRO A 84 -4.29 29.93 5.52
CA PRO A 84 -4.77 31.28 5.79
C PRO A 84 -6.27 31.41 5.47
N VAL A 85 -6.89 32.45 6.01
CA VAL A 85 -8.25 32.84 5.62
C VAL A 85 -8.15 33.81 4.44
N MET A 86 -8.87 33.53 3.36
CA MET A 86 -8.95 34.39 2.17
C MET A 86 -10.12 35.36 2.27
N GLU A 87 -10.00 36.53 1.65
CA GLU A 87 -11.10 37.49 1.50
C GLU A 87 -12.22 36.86 0.65
N GLY A 88 -13.48 37.08 1.04
CA GLY A 88 -14.61 36.34 0.49
C GLY A 88 -14.86 36.56 -0.99
N ASP A 89 -14.48 37.74 -1.49
CA ASP A 89 -14.60 38.22 -2.87
C ASP A 89 -13.31 38.07 -3.70
N ASP A 90 -12.24 37.51 -3.12
CA ASP A 90 -11.02 37.19 -3.87
C ASP A 90 -11.29 36.08 -4.88
N ASP A 91 -10.74 36.23 -6.08
CA ASP A 91 -10.66 35.15 -7.06
C ASP A 91 -9.37 34.36 -6.80
N ILE A 92 -9.54 33.09 -6.45
CA ILE A 92 -8.45 32.15 -6.19
C ILE A 92 -8.31 31.22 -7.38
N GLU A 93 -7.18 31.29 -8.06
CA GLU A 93 -6.84 30.33 -9.11
C GLU A 93 -6.34 29.04 -8.49
N VAL A 94 -6.86 27.91 -8.98
CA VAL A 94 -6.50 26.57 -8.51
C VAL A 94 -5.66 25.88 -9.57
N PHE A 95 -4.54 25.31 -9.17
CA PHE A 95 -3.58 24.64 -10.04
C PHE A 95 -3.43 23.18 -9.63
N ARG A 96 -3.31 22.31 -10.63
CA ARG A 96 -2.77 20.97 -10.45
C ARG A 96 -1.25 21.08 -10.57
N LEU A 97 -0.57 20.57 -9.56
CA LEU A 97 0.88 20.50 -9.48
C LEU A 97 1.27 19.02 -9.53
N GLN A 98 2.23 18.68 -10.38
CA GLN A 98 2.71 17.31 -10.51
C GLN A 98 4.20 17.29 -10.89
N ALA A 99 5.00 16.47 -10.22
CA ALA A 99 6.43 16.30 -10.49
C ALA A 99 6.88 14.86 -10.20
N PRO A 100 7.97 14.35 -10.79
CA PRO A 100 8.49 13.03 -10.43
C PRO A 100 8.85 12.91 -8.94
N VAL A 101 8.57 11.76 -8.32
CA VAL A 101 8.94 11.51 -6.92
C VAL A 101 10.47 11.50 -6.78
N TRP A 102 10.98 12.15 -5.72
CA TRP A 102 12.39 12.13 -5.31
C TRP A 102 13.39 12.53 -6.40
N GLU A 103 12.98 13.40 -7.30
CA GLU A 103 13.84 13.96 -8.33
C GLU A 103 15.13 14.56 -7.75
N PHE A 104 15.04 15.27 -6.62
CA PHE A 104 16.19 15.82 -5.89
C PHE A 104 17.26 14.77 -5.49
N LYS A 105 16.90 13.49 -5.42
CA LYS A 105 17.78 12.40 -4.99
C LYS A 105 18.15 11.43 -6.11
N TYR A 106 17.23 11.18 -7.04
CA TYR A 106 17.39 10.17 -8.10
C TYR A 106 17.36 10.75 -9.52
N GLY A 107 17.22 12.08 -9.66
CA GLY A 107 16.95 12.73 -10.95
C GLY A 107 15.70 12.17 -11.62
N ASP A 108 15.72 12.10 -12.94
CA ASP A 108 14.57 11.70 -13.77
C ASP A 108 14.26 10.18 -13.75
N LEU A 109 15.05 9.35 -13.05
CA LEU A 109 14.89 7.89 -13.06
C LEU A 109 13.49 7.43 -12.67
N LEU A 110 12.90 8.04 -11.63
CA LEU A 110 11.54 7.73 -11.20
C LEU A 110 10.48 8.38 -12.10
N GLY A 111 10.82 9.47 -12.79
CA GLY A 111 10.03 10.05 -13.87
C GLY A 111 9.90 9.09 -15.06
N HIS A 112 10.96 8.34 -15.39
CA HIS A 112 10.88 7.27 -16.41
C HIS A 112 9.95 6.12 -16.00
N LEU A 113 9.81 5.85 -14.70
CA LEU A 113 8.81 4.91 -14.17
C LEU A 113 7.41 5.53 -14.03
N LYS A 114 7.25 6.81 -14.38
CA LYS A 114 6.03 7.62 -14.22
C LYS A 114 5.49 7.55 -12.80
N ILE A 115 6.37 7.60 -11.81
CA ILE A 115 5.99 7.73 -10.40
C ILE A 115 5.99 9.21 -10.06
N MET A 116 4.80 9.79 -10.04
CA MET A 116 4.58 11.22 -9.85
C MET A 116 4.10 11.50 -8.42
N HIS A 117 4.56 12.62 -7.88
CA HIS A 117 4.01 13.27 -6.71
C HIS A 117 2.99 14.33 -7.17
N ASP A 118 1.81 14.34 -6.54
CA ASP A 118 0.71 15.22 -6.89
C ASP A 118 0.40 16.20 -5.75
N ALA A 119 0.16 17.46 -6.12
CA ALA A 119 -0.14 18.56 -5.20
C ALA A 119 -1.17 19.52 -5.82
N ILE A 120 -1.64 20.47 -5.01
CA ILE A 120 -2.55 21.54 -5.42
C ILE A 120 -1.91 22.88 -5.15
N GLY A 121 -1.88 23.74 -6.17
CA GLY A 121 -1.47 25.13 -6.05
C GLY A 121 -2.68 26.04 -5.93
N PHE A 122 -2.53 27.13 -5.19
CA PHE A 122 -3.52 28.20 -5.10
C PHE A 122 -2.83 29.54 -5.35
N ARG A 123 -3.47 30.46 -6.06
CA ARG A 123 -2.99 31.84 -6.19
C ARG A 123 -4.14 32.81 -5.95
N SER A 124 -3.95 33.71 -4.98
CA SER A 124 -4.83 34.84 -4.71
C SER A 124 -4.59 35.92 -5.76
N THR A 125 -5.65 36.35 -6.44
CA THR A 125 -5.55 37.47 -7.40
C THR A 125 -5.49 38.81 -6.67
N LEU A 126 -6.12 38.91 -5.49
CA LEU A 126 -6.10 40.11 -4.66
C LEU A 126 -4.71 40.43 -4.09
N THR A 127 -4.02 39.42 -3.55
CA THR A 127 -2.73 39.60 -2.86
C THR A 127 -1.53 39.25 -3.74
N GLY A 128 -1.75 38.52 -4.84
CA GLY A 128 -0.70 37.93 -5.66
C GLY A 128 0.03 36.76 -5.01
N LYS A 129 -0.31 36.39 -3.77
CA LYS A 129 0.32 35.28 -3.06
C LYS A 129 -0.14 33.94 -3.61
N ASN A 130 0.79 33.01 -3.63
CA ASN A 130 0.60 31.65 -4.07
C ASN A 130 0.98 30.66 -2.97
N TYR A 131 0.33 29.51 -2.97
CA TYR A 131 0.41 28.51 -1.92
C TYR A 131 0.40 27.12 -2.53
N THR A 132 1.04 26.19 -1.84
CA THR A 132 1.05 24.77 -2.21
C THR A 132 0.45 23.95 -1.09
N MET A 133 -0.38 22.97 -1.47
CA MET A 133 -0.99 22.02 -0.57
C MET A 133 -0.74 20.61 -1.04
N GLU A 134 -0.25 19.77 -0.15
CA GLU A 134 0.25 18.43 -0.47
C GLU A 134 -0.17 17.43 0.60
N TRP A 135 -0.13 16.15 0.25
CA TRP A 135 -0.25 15.05 1.22
C TRP A 135 1.01 14.22 1.18
N TYR A 136 1.70 14.11 2.32
CA TYR A 136 2.98 13.42 2.42
C TYR A 136 2.91 12.24 3.37
N GLU A 137 3.81 11.31 3.11
CA GLU A 137 4.26 10.29 4.05
C GLU A 137 5.12 10.92 5.14
N LEU A 138 4.65 10.99 6.39
CA LEU A 138 5.39 11.62 7.49
C LEU A 138 6.77 10.99 7.70
N PHE A 139 6.92 9.72 7.30
CA PHE A 139 8.13 8.93 7.52
C PHE A 139 8.75 8.43 6.21
N GLN A 140 8.44 9.08 5.08
CA GLN A 140 8.85 8.70 3.72
C GLN A 140 8.13 7.45 3.18
N LEU A 141 7.91 7.44 1.85
CA LEU A 141 7.11 6.42 1.15
C LEU A 141 7.47 4.97 1.50
N GLY A 142 8.77 4.62 1.51
CA GLY A 142 9.20 3.26 1.81
C GLY A 142 8.76 2.76 3.20
N ASN A 143 8.87 3.60 4.23
CA ASN A 143 8.47 3.26 5.60
C ASN A 143 6.95 3.26 5.78
N CYS A 144 6.22 4.01 4.94
CA CYS A 144 4.76 4.01 4.94
C CYS A 144 4.15 2.85 4.14
N THR A 145 4.86 2.34 3.13
CA THR A 145 4.37 1.26 2.25
C THR A 145 4.55 -0.13 2.88
N PHE A 146 5.66 -0.33 3.62
CA PHE A 146 6.02 -1.63 4.19
C PHE A 146 6.37 -1.49 5.68
N PRO A 147 6.09 -2.54 6.49
CA PRO A 147 6.34 -2.48 7.92
C PRO A 147 7.80 -2.77 8.27
N HIS A 148 8.14 -2.45 9.51
CA HIS A 148 9.41 -2.77 10.13
C HIS A 148 9.28 -4.00 11.02
N LEU A 149 10.21 -4.94 10.89
CA LEU A 149 10.28 -6.10 11.78
C LEU A 149 11.22 -5.81 12.95
N ARG A 150 10.64 -5.46 14.09
CA ARG A 150 11.35 -5.14 15.32
C ARG A 150 11.53 -6.40 16.18
N PRO A 151 12.73 -6.66 16.75
CA PRO A 151 12.98 -7.87 17.55
C PRO A 151 12.15 -7.93 18.84
N GLU A 152 11.78 -6.78 19.40
CA GLU A 152 11.00 -6.63 20.63
C GLU A 152 9.48 -6.71 20.42
N MET A 153 9.02 -6.86 19.17
CA MET A 153 7.59 -6.94 18.83
C MET A 153 7.27 -8.21 18.03
N ASP A 154 6.13 -8.81 18.35
CA ASP A 154 5.62 -9.93 17.56
C ASP A 154 5.06 -9.44 16.23
N ALA A 155 4.25 -8.39 16.23
CA ALA A 155 3.64 -7.84 15.02
C ALA A 155 4.62 -6.99 14.19
N PRO A 156 4.48 -6.98 12.85
CA PRO A 156 5.10 -5.96 12.00
C PRO A 156 4.68 -4.54 12.44
N PHE A 157 5.66 -3.65 12.59
CA PHE A 157 5.48 -2.29 13.09
C PHE A 157 5.34 -1.29 11.94
N TRP A 158 4.26 -0.51 11.92
CA TRP A 158 3.91 0.37 10.80
C TRP A 158 4.25 1.83 11.09
N CYS A 159 5.09 2.43 10.25
CA CYS A 159 5.37 3.86 10.24
C CYS A 159 4.65 4.51 9.04
N ASN A 160 3.32 4.38 8.99
CA ASN A 160 2.50 4.77 7.84
C ASN A 160 1.60 5.98 8.08
N GLN A 161 1.94 6.88 9.01
CA GLN A 161 1.17 8.11 9.13
C GLN A 161 1.42 9.01 7.92
N GLY A 162 0.35 9.53 7.31
CA GLY A 162 0.41 10.58 6.30
C GLY A 162 -0.22 11.87 6.80
N ALA A 163 0.14 13.02 6.27
CA ALA A 163 -0.45 14.31 6.67
C ALA A 163 -0.51 15.32 5.53
N ALA A 164 -1.48 16.21 5.62
CA ALA A 164 -1.62 17.36 4.73
C ALA A 164 -0.65 18.45 5.17
N CYS A 165 0.07 19.00 4.20
CA CYS A 165 1.00 20.10 4.35
C CYS A 165 0.48 21.29 3.54
N PHE A 166 0.58 22.49 4.10
CA PHE A 166 0.25 23.74 3.41
C PHE A 166 1.38 24.73 3.66
N PHE A 167 1.87 25.41 2.63
CA PHE A 167 2.92 26.42 2.75
C PHE A 167 2.81 27.51 1.69
N GLU A 168 3.36 28.68 2.00
CA GLU A 168 3.43 29.82 1.08
C GLU A 168 4.54 29.62 0.05
N GLY A 169 4.20 29.89 -1.21
CA GLY A 169 5.03 29.63 -2.39
C GLY A 169 4.53 28.44 -3.20
N ILE A 170 4.67 28.56 -4.51
CA ILE A 170 4.82 27.40 -5.40
C ILE A 170 6.31 27.35 -5.68
N ASP A 171 6.97 26.23 -5.39
CA ASP A 171 8.36 26.04 -5.81
C ASP A 171 8.39 25.94 -7.33
N ASP A 172 8.47 27.11 -7.97
CA ASP A 172 8.43 27.25 -9.41
C ASP A 172 9.56 26.45 -10.07
N VAL A 173 10.72 26.31 -9.42
CA VAL A 173 11.82 25.49 -9.92
C VAL A 173 11.39 24.02 -9.91
N HIS A 174 10.93 23.51 -8.77
CA HIS A 174 10.49 22.11 -8.66
C HIS A 174 9.31 21.75 -9.59
N TRP A 175 8.31 22.64 -9.70
CA TRP A 175 7.07 22.33 -10.44
C TRP A 175 7.11 22.75 -11.91
N LYS A 176 7.80 23.83 -12.29
CA LYS A 176 7.84 24.29 -13.68
C LYS A 176 9.00 23.67 -14.46
N GLU A 177 10.16 23.44 -13.85
CA GLU A 177 11.31 22.91 -14.59
C GLU A 177 11.12 21.41 -14.90
N ASN A 178 10.53 20.66 -13.98
CA ASN A 178 10.49 19.19 -14.05
C ASN A 178 9.06 18.60 -14.00
N GLY A 179 8.04 19.45 -13.92
CA GLY A 179 6.67 19.06 -13.61
C GLY A 179 5.59 19.63 -14.52
N THR A 180 4.38 19.70 -13.98
CA THR A 180 3.19 20.30 -14.60
C THR A 180 2.58 21.30 -13.64
N LEU A 181 2.42 22.55 -14.08
CA LEU A 181 1.66 23.60 -13.41
C LEU A 181 0.53 24.01 -14.35
N VAL A 182 -0.69 23.53 -14.09
CA VAL A 182 -1.86 23.79 -14.94
C VAL A 182 -3.00 24.30 -14.08
N GLN A 183 -3.52 25.48 -14.42
CA GLN A 183 -4.70 26.01 -13.78
C GLN A 183 -5.92 25.16 -14.17
N VAL A 184 -6.60 24.60 -13.18
CA VAL A 184 -7.73 23.70 -13.35
C VAL A 184 -9.07 24.35 -13.03
N ALA A 185 -9.10 25.41 -12.22
CA ALA A 185 -10.31 26.13 -11.86
C ALA A 185 -9.99 27.56 -11.37
N THR A 186 -11.04 28.37 -11.20
CA THR A 186 -11.03 29.58 -10.38
C THR A 186 -12.18 29.45 -9.37
N ILE A 187 -11.91 29.73 -8.10
CA ILE A 187 -12.88 29.65 -7.00
C ILE A 187 -12.87 30.95 -6.20
N SER A 188 -13.94 31.25 -5.48
CA SER A 188 -13.95 32.40 -4.57
C SER A 188 -13.14 32.11 -3.30
N GLY A 189 -12.66 33.14 -2.62
CA GLY A 189 -12.01 32.99 -1.31
C GLY A 189 -12.94 32.39 -0.26
N ASN A 190 -14.25 32.62 -0.35
CA ASN A 190 -15.24 31.90 0.47
C ASN A 190 -15.19 30.38 0.26
N MET A 191 -15.08 29.93 -0.99
CA MET A 191 -14.97 28.50 -1.32
C MET A 191 -13.64 27.92 -0.85
N PHE A 192 -12.55 28.68 -0.99
CA PHE A 192 -11.24 28.32 -0.42
C PHE A 192 -11.33 28.11 1.09
N ASN A 193 -11.98 29.03 1.82
CA ASN A 193 -12.14 28.93 3.27
C ASN A 193 -12.98 27.71 3.69
N GLN A 194 -13.98 27.32 2.90
CA GLN A 194 -14.74 26.08 3.12
C GLN A 194 -13.89 24.84 2.89
N MET A 195 -13.09 24.83 1.81
CA MET A 195 -12.12 23.78 1.52
C MET A 195 -11.07 23.66 2.64
N ALA A 196 -10.54 24.77 3.15
CA ALA A 196 -9.58 24.78 4.25
C ALA A 196 -10.12 24.09 5.52
N LYS A 197 -11.39 24.34 5.88
CA LYS A 197 -12.07 23.67 6.99
C LYS A 197 -12.20 22.16 6.75
N TRP A 198 -12.56 21.77 5.53
CA TRP A 198 -12.66 20.35 5.16
C TRP A 198 -11.29 19.66 5.17
N VAL A 199 -10.24 20.28 4.63
CA VAL A 199 -8.87 19.73 4.64
C VAL A 199 -8.39 19.53 6.07
N LYS A 200 -8.68 20.47 6.96
CA LYS A 200 -8.36 20.31 8.39
C LYS A 200 -9.00 19.02 8.95
N GLN A 201 -10.30 18.83 8.71
CA GLN A 201 -11.00 17.61 9.13
C GLN A 201 -10.45 16.34 8.45
N ASP A 202 -10.16 16.39 7.15
CA ASP A 202 -9.57 15.26 6.40
C ASP A 202 -8.19 14.89 6.98
N ASN A 203 -7.37 15.89 7.33
CA ASN A 203 -6.04 15.71 7.89
C ASN A 203 -6.03 15.22 9.35
N GLU A 204 -7.06 15.60 10.13
CA GLU A 204 -7.23 15.16 11.52
C GLU A 204 -7.79 13.74 11.62
N THR A 205 -8.58 13.31 10.63
CA THR A 205 -9.29 12.01 10.67
C THR A 205 -8.74 10.96 9.71
N GLY A 206 -8.10 11.39 8.62
CA GLY A 206 -7.55 10.57 7.54
C GLY A 206 -6.05 10.37 7.67
N ILE A 207 -5.60 9.81 8.79
CA ILE A 207 -4.22 10.00 9.26
C ILE A 207 -3.18 8.97 8.77
N TYR A 208 -3.60 7.88 8.12
CA TYR A 208 -2.71 6.84 7.62
C TYR A 208 -2.64 6.88 6.10
N TYR A 209 -1.41 6.74 5.61
CA TYR A 209 -1.10 6.64 4.20
C TYR A 209 -1.27 5.19 3.76
N GLU A 210 -2.06 4.98 2.71
CA GLU A 210 -2.32 3.65 2.15
C GLU A 210 -1.88 3.66 0.68
N THR A 211 -0.80 2.96 0.35
CA THR A 211 -0.18 3.04 -0.98
C THR A 211 -0.90 2.21 -2.05
N TRP A 212 -1.53 1.11 -1.64
CA TRP A 212 -1.99 0.08 -2.57
C TRP A 212 -3.43 0.34 -3.04
N ASN A 213 -3.63 0.28 -4.36
CA ASN A 213 -4.94 0.05 -4.93
C ASN A 213 -5.07 -1.45 -5.22
N VAL A 214 -6.11 -2.11 -4.72
CA VAL A 214 -6.27 -3.56 -4.89
C VAL A 214 -7.54 -3.85 -5.67
N LYS A 215 -7.41 -4.47 -6.84
CA LYS A 215 -8.52 -4.75 -7.77
C LYS A 215 -8.62 -6.21 -8.18
N ALA A 216 -9.79 -6.62 -8.64
CA ALA A 216 -10.04 -7.97 -9.14
C ALA A 216 -9.29 -8.30 -10.45
N SER A 217 -9.13 -7.31 -11.33
CA SER A 217 -8.46 -7.40 -12.64
C SER A 217 -8.10 -5.98 -13.15
N PRO A 218 -7.27 -5.85 -14.21
CA PRO A 218 -6.98 -4.56 -14.84
C PRO A 218 -8.10 -4.04 -15.75
N GLU A 219 -9.22 -4.77 -15.87
CA GLU A 219 -10.31 -4.41 -16.78
C GLU A 219 -11.09 -3.20 -16.27
N LYS A 220 -11.66 -2.43 -17.19
CA LYS A 220 -12.53 -1.30 -16.85
C LYS A 220 -13.77 -1.83 -16.12
N GLY A 221 -14.07 -1.26 -14.95
CA GLY A 221 -15.21 -1.68 -14.12
C GLY A 221 -14.94 -2.91 -13.25
N ALA A 222 -13.70 -3.39 -13.18
CA ALA A 222 -13.33 -4.43 -12.23
C ALA A 222 -13.57 -3.99 -10.78
N GLU A 223 -14.03 -4.92 -9.94
CA GLU A 223 -14.27 -4.71 -8.51
C GLU A 223 -13.00 -4.20 -7.82
N THR A 224 -13.17 -3.19 -6.97
CA THR A 224 -12.08 -2.64 -6.16
C THR A 224 -12.25 -3.14 -4.74
N TRP A 225 -11.22 -3.81 -4.22
CA TRP A 225 -11.25 -4.36 -2.87
C TRP A 225 -10.78 -3.34 -1.84
N PHE A 226 -9.71 -2.61 -2.16
CA PHE A 226 -9.11 -1.57 -1.33
C PHE A 226 -8.68 -0.42 -2.24
N ASP A 227 -8.96 0.81 -1.81
CA ASP A 227 -8.47 2.02 -2.46
C ASP A 227 -7.23 2.54 -1.72
N SER A 228 -6.34 3.19 -2.47
CA SER A 228 -5.25 3.91 -1.83
C SER A 228 -5.74 5.17 -1.10
N TYR A 229 -4.92 5.64 -0.17
CA TYR A 229 -5.03 6.89 0.55
C TYR A 229 -3.67 7.59 0.49
N ASP A 230 -3.33 8.05 -0.72
CA ASP A 230 -2.04 8.60 -1.11
C ASP A 230 -2.16 10.07 -1.58
N CYS A 231 -1.04 10.65 -2.06
CA CYS A 231 -1.01 12.03 -2.56
C CYS A 231 -1.97 12.26 -3.74
N SER A 232 -2.00 11.34 -4.71
CA SER A 232 -2.91 11.43 -5.85
C SER A 232 -4.38 11.43 -5.41
N LYS A 233 -4.76 10.56 -4.47
CA LYS A 233 -6.11 10.47 -3.92
C LYS A 233 -6.45 11.70 -3.09
N PHE A 234 -5.51 12.28 -2.37
CA PHE A 234 -5.73 13.54 -1.67
C PHE A 234 -6.10 14.68 -2.64
N VAL A 235 -5.37 14.80 -3.76
CA VAL A 235 -5.70 15.77 -4.81
C VAL A 235 -7.11 15.53 -5.35
N LEU A 236 -7.42 14.29 -5.72
CA LEU A 236 -8.73 13.92 -6.26
C LEU A 236 -9.88 14.17 -5.26
N ARG A 237 -9.69 13.82 -3.98
CA ARG A 237 -10.68 14.10 -2.92
C ARG A 237 -10.90 15.61 -2.76
N THR A 238 -9.84 16.40 -2.80
CA THR A 238 -9.94 17.86 -2.71
C THR A 238 -10.68 18.45 -3.91
N PHE A 239 -10.39 17.99 -5.13
CA PHE A 239 -11.11 18.45 -6.32
C PHE A 239 -12.58 18.05 -6.30
N ASN A 240 -12.90 16.82 -5.87
CA ASN A 240 -14.29 16.41 -5.65
C ASN A 240 -14.99 17.33 -4.64
N LYS A 241 -14.30 17.67 -3.54
CA LYS A 241 -14.86 18.57 -2.53
C LYS A 241 -15.09 19.98 -3.04
N LEU A 242 -14.17 20.52 -3.84
CA LEU A 242 -14.35 21.81 -4.51
C LEU A 242 -15.54 21.78 -5.48
N ALA A 243 -15.73 20.69 -6.22
CA ALA A 243 -16.90 20.53 -7.09
C ALA A 243 -18.22 20.45 -6.31
N GLU A 244 -18.23 19.83 -5.13
CA GLU A 244 -19.37 19.86 -4.21
C GLU A 244 -19.69 21.28 -3.72
N PHE A 245 -18.68 22.12 -3.52
CA PHE A 245 -18.84 23.54 -3.19
C PHE A 245 -19.17 24.43 -4.42
N GLY A 246 -19.26 23.85 -5.61
CA GLY A 246 -19.67 24.54 -6.83
C GLY A 246 -18.53 25.02 -7.72
N ALA A 247 -17.28 24.60 -7.49
CA ALA A 247 -16.17 24.90 -8.39
C ALA A 247 -16.44 24.35 -9.80
N GLU A 248 -16.09 25.15 -10.81
CA GLU A 248 -16.11 24.74 -12.20
C GLU A 248 -14.70 24.45 -12.68
N PHE A 249 -14.46 23.19 -13.03
CA PHE A 249 -13.18 22.75 -13.56
C PHE A 249 -13.12 22.93 -15.07
N LYS A 250 -11.95 23.33 -15.56
CA LYS A 250 -11.64 23.37 -16.99
C LYS A 250 -11.64 21.95 -17.55
N ASN A 251 -12.03 21.80 -18.81
CA ASN A 251 -11.95 20.52 -19.50
C ASN A 251 -10.52 20.26 -19.98
N ILE A 252 -9.71 19.65 -19.12
CA ILE A 252 -8.32 19.29 -19.39
C ILE A 252 -8.07 17.83 -19.00
N GLU A 253 -7.16 17.19 -19.72
CA GLU A 253 -6.69 15.84 -19.38
C GLU A 253 -5.85 15.88 -18.10
N THR A 254 -6.13 15.00 -17.15
CA THR A 254 -5.37 14.86 -15.91
C THR A 254 -5.02 13.41 -15.64
N ASN A 255 -3.73 13.13 -15.44
CA ASN A 255 -3.20 11.77 -15.30
C ASN A 255 -2.55 11.57 -13.93
N TYR A 256 -2.72 10.39 -13.34
CA TYR A 256 -2.26 10.12 -11.98
C TYR A 256 -1.54 8.77 -11.90
N THR A 257 -0.49 8.72 -11.08
CA THR A 257 0.19 7.47 -10.78
C THR A 257 -0.64 6.64 -9.82
N ARG A 258 -0.81 5.35 -10.13
CA ARG A 258 -1.41 4.37 -9.22
C ARG A 258 -0.60 3.09 -9.19
N ILE A 259 -0.49 2.51 -8.01
CA ILE A 259 0.17 1.23 -7.78
C ILE A 259 -0.91 0.19 -7.48
N PHE A 260 -1.09 -0.74 -8.41
CA PHE A 260 -2.10 -1.78 -8.34
C PHE A 260 -1.53 -3.11 -7.88
N LEU A 261 -2.24 -3.76 -6.96
CA LEU A 261 -2.21 -5.20 -6.71
C LEU A 261 -3.46 -5.81 -7.34
N TYR A 262 -3.29 -6.86 -8.15
CA TYR A 262 -4.42 -7.62 -8.68
C TYR A 262 -4.59 -8.92 -7.92
N SER A 263 -5.79 -9.14 -7.40
CA SER A 263 -6.08 -10.24 -6.49
C SER A 263 -7.48 -10.80 -6.73
N GLY A 264 -7.66 -12.09 -6.42
CA GLY A 264 -9.01 -12.60 -6.12
C GLY A 264 -9.58 -11.93 -4.87
N GLU A 265 -10.77 -12.35 -4.46
CA GLU A 265 -11.43 -11.77 -3.29
C GLU A 265 -10.56 -11.91 -2.02
N PRO A 266 -10.24 -10.80 -1.33
CA PRO A 266 -9.40 -10.83 -0.14
C PRO A 266 -10.02 -11.61 1.01
N THR A 267 -9.18 -12.33 1.76
CA THR A 267 -9.61 -13.03 2.97
C THR A 267 -9.16 -12.25 4.21
N TYR A 268 -10.11 -11.86 5.06
CA TYR A 268 -9.80 -11.25 6.36
C TYR A 268 -9.10 -12.24 7.28
N LEU A 269 -7.98 -11.83 7.87
CA LEU A 269 -7.15 -12.69 8.72
C LEU A 269 -7.24 -12.35 10.21
N GLY A 270 -7.55 -11.09 10.54
CA GLY A 270 -7.55 -10.59 11.92
C GLY A 270 -6.85 -9.25 12.09
N ASN A 271 -6.95 -8.67 13.28
CA ASN A 271 -6.14 -7.55 13.71
C ASN A 271 -4.86 -8.02 14.44
N GLU A 272 -4.03 -7.07 14.88
CA GLU A 272 -2.80 -7.35 15.63
C GLU A 272 -3.01 -8.32 16.80
N THR A 273 -3.97 -8.04 17.68
CA THR A 273 -4.24 -8.86 18.88
C THR A 273 -4.66 -10.28 18.52
N SER A 274 -5.54 -10.45 17.54
CA SER A 274 -6.05 -11.76 17.12
C SER A 274 -5.03 -12.61 16.36
N VAL A 275 -4.05 -11.99 15.70
CA VAL A 275 -3.01 -12.70 14.93
C VAL A 275 -1.75 -12.92 15.76
N PHE A 276 -1.26 -11.89 16.45
CA PHE A 276 0.04 -11.89 17.12
C PHE A 276 -0.05 -11.97 18.64
N GLY A 277 -1.23 -11.69 19.23
CA GLY A 277 -1.42 -11.69 20.67
C GLY A 277 -1.15 -13.05 21.34
N PRO A 278 -1.24 -13.12 22.69
CA PRO A 278 -0.91 -14.34 23.43
C PRO A 278 -1.68 -15.58 22.98
N THR A 279 -2.97 -15.41 22.65
CA THR A 279 -3.87 -16.45 22.13
C THR A 279 -4.03 -16.39 20.60
N GLY A 280 -3.20 -15.59 19.92
CA GLY A 280 -3.29 -15.39 18.48
C GLY A 280 -2.81 -16.58 17.67
N ASN A 281 -3.09 -16.56 16.37
CA ASN A 281 -2.67 -17.61 15.44
C ASN A 281 -1.15 -17.51 15.16
N LYS A 282 -0.33 -18.19 15.98
CA LYS A 282 1.14 -18.14 15.88
C LYS A 282 1.69 -18.60 14.52
N THR A 283 1.06 -19.59 13.89
CA THR A 283 1.44 -20.04 12.54
C THR A 283 1.24 -18.94 11.51
N LEU A 284 0.09 -18.28 11.56
CA LEU A 284 -0.23 -17.16 10.68
C LEU A 284 0.64 -15.94 10.94
N GLY A 285 0.85 -15.58 12.21
CA GLY A 285 1.74 -14.47 12.59
C GLY A 285 3.16 -14.70 12.07
N LEU A 286 3.68 -15.93 12.17
CA LEU A 286 4.98 -16.28 11.61
C LEU A 286 5.00 -16.19 10.08
N ALA A 287 3.94 -16.61 9.40
CA ALA A 287 3.82 -16.48 7.94
C ALA A 287 3.87 -15.01 7.49
N ILE A 288 3.11 -14.13 8.18
CA ILE A 288 3.09 -12.69 7.88
C ILE A 288 4.48 -12.06 8.13
N LYS A 289 5.14 -12.36 9.25
CA LYS A 289 6.50 -11.85 9.52
C LYS A 289 7.49 -12.31 8.44
N ARG A 290 7.43 -13.57 8.04
CA ARG A 290 8.30 -14.11 6.98
C ARG A 290 8.04 -13.43 5.64
N PHE A 291 6.78 -13.19 5.30
CA PHE A 291 6.41 -12.47 4.09
C PHE A 291 6.99 -11.05 4.06
N TYR A 292 6.91 -10.31 5.17
CA TYR A 292 7.44 -8.93 5.22
C TYR A 292 8.96 -8.83 5.38
N TYR A 293 9.64 -9.92 5.74
CA TYR A 293 11.09 -9.92 5.97
C TYR A 293 11.92 -9.37 4.80
N PRO A 294 11.67 -9.71 3.52
CA PRO A 294 12.42 -9.16 2.40
C PRO A 294 12.07 -7.70 2.07
N PHE A 295 10.95 -7.15 2.55
CA PHE A 295 10.51 -5.79 2.24
C PHE A 295 11.17 -4.71 3.11
N LYS A 296 12.18 -5.07 3.90
CA LYS A 296 12.89 -4.12 4.76
C LYS A 296 13.48 -2.97 3.95
N PRO A 297 13.30 -1.72 4.40
CA PRO A 297 13.94 -0.58 3.75
C PRO A 297 15.46 -0.59 4.00
N HIS A 298 16.21 0.10 3.14
CA HIS A 298 17.64 0.41 3.32
C HIS A 298 18.60 -0.80 3.40
N LEU A 299 18.34 -1.86 2.65
CA LEU A 299 19.23 -3.02 2.55
C LEU A 299 20.50 -2.73 1.73
N PRO A 300 21.67 -3.32 2.10
CA PRO A 300 22.82 -3.39 1.21
C PRO A 300 22.47 -4.06 -0.13
N THR A 301 23.15 -3.71 -1.22
CA THR A 301 22.82 -4.17 -2.58
C THR A 301 22.65 -5.70 -2.70
N LYS A 302 23.52 -6.49 -2.05
CA LYS A 302 23.43 -7.95 -2.08
C LYS A 302 22.15 -8.48 -1.40
N GLU A 303 21.81 -7.92 -0.24
CA GLU A 303 20.61 -8.28 0.50
C GLU A 303 19.37 -7.81 -0.25
N PHE A 304 19.40 -6.63 -0.85
CA PHE A 304 18.33 -6.13 -1.71
C PHE A 304 18.03 -7.08 -2.87
N LEU A 305 19.04 -7.58 -3.58
CA LEU A 305 18.85 -8.53 -4.68
C LEU A 305 18.26 -9.86 -4.20
N LEU A 306 18.73 -10.38 -3.04
CA LEU A 306 18.16 -11.59 -2.45
C LEU A 306 16.70 -11.37 -2.03
N SER A 307 16.41 -10.24 -1.40
CA SER A 307 15.06 -9.83 -1.03
C SER A 307 14.14 -9.72 -2.25
N LEU A 308 14.63 -9.16 -3.36
CA LEU A 308 13.86 -9.05 -4.60
C LEU A 308 13.46 -10.43 -5.14
N LEU A 309 14.37 -11.41 -5.10
CA LEU A 309 14.06 -12.80 -5.48
C LEU A 309 13.02 -13.43 -4.54
N GLN A 310 13.12 -13.19 -3.23
CA GLN A 310 12.15 -13.69 -2.25
C GLN A 310 10.76 -13.05 -2.43
N ILE A 311 10.70 -11.75 -2.74
CA ILE A 311 9.45 -11.04 -3.05
C ILE A 311 8.83 -11.61 -4.33
N PHE A 312 9.63 -11.81 -5.37
CA PHE A 312 9.17 -12.41 -6.62
C PHE A 312 8.61 -13.82 -6.38
N ASP A 313 9.31 -14.65 -5.62
CA ASP A 313 8.86 -16.00 -5.27
C ASP A 313 7.53 -15.97 -4.48
N ALA A 314 7.39 -15.12 -3.47
CA ALA A 314 6.15 -15.03 -2.70
C ALA A 314 4.97 -14.49 -3.52
N VAL A 315 5.16 -13.36 -4.21
CA VAL A 315 4.06 -12.62 -4.85
C VAL A 315 3.69 -13.18 -6.22
N ILE A 316 4.67 -13.65 -6.99
CA ILE A 316 4.46 -14.09 -8.39
C ILE A 316 4.36 -15.60 -8.48
N VAL A 317 5.28 -16.34 -7.84
CA VAL A 317 5.31 -17.81 -7.92
C VAL A 317 4.25 -18.41 -7.01
N HIS A 318 4.25 -18.05 -5.73
CA HIS A 318 3.28 -18.55 -4.75
C HIS A 318 1.95 -17.78 -4.76
N LYS A 319 1.89 -16.62 -5.41
CA LYS A 319 0.68 -15.79 -5.56
C LYS A 319 0.11 -15.30 -4.22
N GLN A 320 1.00 -14.95 -3.29
CA GLN A 320 0.62 -14.54 -1.94
C GLN A 320 1.04 -13.09 -1.70
N PHE A 321 0.11 -12.30 -1.17
CA PHE A 321 0.42 -11.01 -0.59
C PHE A 321 -0.39 -10.83 0.69
N TYR A 322 0.26 -10.40 1.77
CA TYR A 322 -0.43 -9.98 2.98
C TYR A 322 -0.56 -8.46 2.95
N LEU A 323 -1.78 -7.95 2.96
CA LEU A 323 -2.07 -6.52 3.04
C LEU A 323 -2.42 -6.16 4.48
N PHE A 324 -1.88 -5.04 4.95
CA PHE A 324 -2.37 -4.38 6.16
C PHE A 324 -3.15 -3.14 5.74
N TYR A 325 -4.38 -3.02 6.22
CA TYR A 325 -5.27 -1.91 5.91
C TYR A 325 -6.25 -1.73 7.07
N ASN A 326 -6.49 -0.50 7.53
CA ASN A 326 -7.39 -0.24 8.67
C ASN A 326 -7.07 -1.01 9.97
N PHE A 327 -5.80 -1.29 10.29
CA PHE A 327 -5.38 -2.15 11.42
C PHE A 327 -5.76 -3.62 11.31
N GLU A 328 -6.06 -4.07 10.11
CA GLU A 328 -6.46 -5.43 9.80
C GLU A 328 -5.48 -6.04 8.81
N TYR A 329 -5.19 -7.33 9.01
CA TYR A 329 -4.43 -8.14 8.08
C TYR A 329 -5.36 -8.87 7.13
N TRP A 330 -4.97 -8.92 5.86
CA TRP A 330 -5.72 -9.50 4.77
C TRP A 330 -4.81 -10.36 3.91
N PHE A 331 -5.30 -11.54 3.52
CA PHE A 331 -4.64 -12.34 2.51
C PHE A 331 -5.20 -12.00 1.13
N LEU A 332 -4.31 -11.66 0.21
CA LEU A 332 -4.61 -11.41 -1.19
C LEU A 332 -4.16 -12.61 -2.03
N PRO A 333 -5.10 -13.41 -2.58
CA PRO A 333 -4.75 -14.42 -3.58
C PRO A 333 -4.40 -13.73 -4.91
N MET A 334 -3.11 -13.50 -5.14
CA MET A 334 -2.63 -12.68 -6.25
C MET A 334 -2.96 -13.29 -7.62
N LYS A 335 -3.36 -12.43 -8.57
CA LYS A 335 -3.74 -12.79 -9.93
C LYS A 335 -2.89 -12.00 -10.92
N PHE A 336 -2.52 -12.62 -12.05
CA PHE A 336 -1.84 -11.91 -13.14
C PHE A 336 -2.66 -10.68 -13.57
N PRO A 337 -2.04 -9.49 -13.77
CA PRO A 337 -0.59 -9.23 -13.86
C PRO A 337 0.13 -9.00 -12.52
N PHE A 338 -0.51 -9.33 -11.40
CA PHE A 338 0.00 -9.28 -10.02
C PHE A 338 0.23 -7.87 -9.50
N ILE A 339 1.21 -7.16 -10.05
CA ILE A 339 1.55 -5.78 -9.69
C ILE A 339 1.62 -4.95 -10.97
N LYS A 340 1.04 -3.75 -10.95
CA LYS A 340 1.18 -2.79 -12.05
C LYS A 340 1.24 -1.37 -11.54
N ILE A 341 2.24 -0.63 -11.99
CA ILE A 341 2.26 0.83 -11.86
C ILE A 341 1.63 1.38 -13.14
N THR A 342 0.61 2.21 -12.99
CA THR A 342 -0.07 2.86 -14.11
C THR A 342 0.00 4.35 -13.96
N TYR A 343 0.05 5.04 -15.09
CA TYR A 343 -0.18 6.47 -15.19
C TYR A 343 -1.43 6.64 -16.05
N GLU A 344 -2.57 6.82 -15.40
CA GLU A 344 -3.88 6.75 -16.03
C GLU A 344 -4.65 8.06 -15.94
N GLU A 345 -5.43 8.35 -16.98
CA GLU A 345 -6.32 9.50 -17.03
C GLU A 345 -7.46 9.33 -16.03
N ILE A 346 -7.66 10.37 -15.24
CA ILE A 346 -8.80 10.51 -14.34
C ILE A 346 -9.34 11.91 -14.58
N PRO A 347 -10.56 12.06 -15.15
CA PRO A 347 -11.10 13.36 -15.47
C PRO A 347 -11.35 14.18 -14.20
N LEU A 348 -11.24 15.50 -14.34
CA LEU A 348 -11.66 16.44 -13.30
C LEU A 348 -13.18 16.30 -13.04
N PRO A 349 -13.64 16.56 -11.81
CA PRO A 349 -15.05 16.38 -11.47
C PRO A 349 -15.94 17.33 -12.25
N ILE A 350 -17.10 16.84 -12.70
CA ILE A 350 -18.15 17.66 -13.28
C ILE A 350 -18.91 18.34 -12.14
N ARG A 351 -19.20 19.64 -12.27
CA ARG A 351 -20.00 20.39 -11.28
C ARG A 351 -21.28 19.63 -10.94
N ASN A 352 -21.50 19.33 -9.65
CA ASN A 352 -22.75 18.74 -9.18
C ASN A 352 -23.87 19.78 -9.29
N LYS A 353 -24.66 19.72 -10.36
CA LYS A 353 -25.83 20.60 -10.58
C LYS A 353 -26.98 20.36 -9.60
N THR A 354 -26.93 19.30 -8.80
CA THR A 354 -28.03 18.87 -7.92
C THR A 354 -28.26 19.75 -6.69
N LEU A 355 -27.39 20.72 -6.38
CA LEU A 355 -27.57 21.64 -5.25
C LEU A 355 -28.11 23.03 -5.63
N SER A 356 -28.44 23.29 -6.89
CA SER A 356 -29.09 24.56 -7.30
C SER A 356 -30.63 24.47 -7.31
N GLY A 357 -31.23 23.49 -6.62
CA GLY A 357 -32.68 23.27 -6.57
C GLY A 357 -33.32 23.37 -5.18
N LEU A 358 -32.56 23.81 -4.17
CA LEU A 358 -33.03 24.16 -2.81
C LEU A 358 -32.52 25.56 -2.48
#